data_AF-A0A9P5YB15-F1
#
_entry.id   AF-A0A9P5YB15-F1
#
_cell.length_a   1.000
_cell.length_b   1.000
_cell.length_c   1.000
_cell.angle_alpha   90.00
_cell.angle_beta   90.00
_cell.angle_gamma   90.00
#
_symmetry.space_group_name_H-M   'P 1'
#
loop_
_entity.id
_entity.type
_entity.pdbx_description
1 polymer ?
#
loop_
_entity_poly.entity_id
_entity_poly.type
_entity_poly.pdbx_seq_one_letter_code
_entity_poly.pdbx_strand_id
1 'polypeptide(L)'
;VHNYFDALKFWLEPTDLPDTYNYRTPASRGTNRPWIPIITFTISSSKILPVPLPKYLAIQAGCSKVAHLSGAREHIDQVIQEPGNTQVLSQDGTS
;
A
#
# COMPACT_ATOMS: atom_id res chain seq x y z
N VAL A 1 0.42 13.16 -13.71
CA VAL A 1 0.99 12.15 -12.79
C VAL A 1 1.61 12.78 -11.55
N HIS A 2 2.46 13.81 -11.69
CA HIS A 2 3.11 14.51 -10.57
C HIS A 2 2.15 14.94 -9.45
N ASN A 3 1.04 15.62 -9.78
CA ASN A 3 0.07 16.06 -8.77
C ASN A 3 -0.49 14.93 -7.89
N TYR A 4 -0.66 13.71 -8.41
CA TYR A 4 -1.13 12.57 -7.61
C TYR A 4 -0.05 12.01 -6.69
N PHE A 5 1.21 12.08 -7.13
CA PHE A 5 2.37 11.69 -6.33
C PHE A 5 2.58 12.68 -5.18
N ASP A 6 2.49 13.98 -5.49
CA ASP A 6 2.64 15.07 -4.53
C ASP A 6 1.47 15.10 -3.52
N ALA A 7 0.25 14.79 -3.98
CA ALA A 7 -0.93 14.67 -3.13
C ALA A 7 -1.02 13.34 -2.36
N LEU A 8 0.06 12.55 -2.37
CA LEU A 8 0.17 11.30 -1.61
C LEU A 8 -0.97 10.32 -1.90
N LYS A 9 -1.41 10.21 -3.17
CA LYS A 9 -2.54 9.33 -3.56
C LYS A 9 -2.11 7.91 -3.93
N PHE A 10 -0.82 7.71 -4.14
CA PHE A 10 -0.20 6.45 -4.47
C PHE A 10 1.25 6.47 -4.01
N TRP A 11 1.88 5.30 -3.93
CA TRP A 11 3.30 5.17 -3.62
C TRP A 11 3.96 4.09 -4.49
N LEU A 12 5.29 4.10 -4.47
CA LEU A 12 6.12 3.14 -5.20
C LEU A 12 6.86 2.26 -4.20
N GLU A 13 6.75 0.95 -4.36
CA GLU A 13 7.50 -0.02 -3.54
C GLU A 13 8.63 -0.63 -4.35
N PRO A 14 9.85 -0.74 -3.80
CA PRO A 14 10.98 -1.31 -4.53
C PRO A 14 10.71 -2.76 -4.90
N THR A 15 11.25 -3.19 -6.04
CA THR A 15 11.36 -4.60 -6.43
C THR A 15 12.82 -5.06 -6.32
N ASP A 16 13.07 -6.33 -6.66
CA ASP A 16 14.44 -6.88 -6.75
C ASP A 16 15.23 -6.31 -7.95
N LEU A 17 14.55 -5.62 -8.87
CA LEU A 17 15.16 -5.02 -10.05
C LEU A 17 15.49 -3.54 -9.78
N PRO A 18 16.68 -3.06 -10.22
CA PRO A 18 17.06 -1.67 -10.04
C PRO A 18 16.09 -0.73 -10.76
N ASP A 19 15.86 0.43 -10.15
CA ASP A 19 14.98 1.50 -10.66
C ASP A 19 13.57 1.05 -11.05
N THR A 20 13.15 -0.10 -10.52
CA THR A 20 11.87 -0.74 -10.83
C THR A 20 11.03 -0.85 -9.57
N TYR A 21 9.76 -0.47 -9.69
CA TYR A 21 8.87 -0.31 -8.55
C TYR A 21 7.48 -0.82 -8.83
N ASN A 22 6.86 -1.41 -7.81
CA ASN A 22 5.45 -1.73 -7.79
C ASN A 22 4.64 -0.47 -7.53
N TYR A 23 3.69 -0.15 -8.41
CA TYR A 23 2.73 0.91 -8.21
C TYR A 23 1.66 0.49 -7.18
N ARG A 24 1.52 1.25 -6.11
CA ARG A 24 0.57 0.97 -5.03
C ARG A 24 -0.38 2.13 -4.81
N THR A 25 -1.64 1.81 -4.57
CA THR A 25 -2.67 2.76 -4.16
C THR A 25 -3.32 2.27 -2.87
N PRO A 26 -4.06 3.14 -2.15
CA PRO A 26 -4.97 2.69 -1.11
C PRO A 26 -5.87 1.58 -1.62
N ALA A 27 -6.25 0.66 -0.74
CA ALA A 27 -7.24 -0.35 -1.04
C ALA A 27 -8.54 0.33 -1.46
N SER A 28 -8.89 0.26 -2.74
CA SER A 28 -10.20 0.69 -3.22
C SER A 28 -11.20 -0.38 -2.82
N ARG A 29 -12.17 -0.03 -1.98
CA ARG A 29 -13.30 -0.91 -1.62
C ARG A 29 -13.99 -1.35 -2.91
N GLY A 30 -13.69 -2.55 -3.41
CA GLY A 30 -14.39 -3.17 -4.55
C GLY A 30 -13.60 -3.40 -5.84
N THR A 31 -12.29 -3.11 -5.92
CA THR A 31 -11.51 -3.52 -7.10
C THR A 31 -10.51 -4.63 -6.76
N ASN A 32 -10.91 -5.88 -7.04
CA ASN A 32 -9.95 -6.96 -7.28
C ASN A 32 -9.13 -6.57 -8.50
N ARG A 33 -8.03 -5.83 -8.32
CA ARG A 33 -7.04 -5.59 -9.37
C ARG A 33 -5.96 -6.67 -9.24
N PRO A 34 -6.03 -7.78 -10.00
CA PRO A 34 -4.99 -8.81 -9.99
C PRO A 34 -3.67 -8.31 -10.60
N TRP A 35 -3.66 -7.14 -11.23
CA TRP A 35 -2.48 -6.57 -11.86
C TRP A 35 -1.98 -5.34 -11.10
N ILE A 36 -0.80 -5.48 -10.50
CA ILE A 36 -0.03 -4.37 -9.92
C ILE A 36 0.86 -3.83 -11.06
N PRO A 37 0.65 -2.59 -11.52
CA PRO A 37 1.50 -2.01 -12.54
C PRO A 37 2.96 -1.93 -12.05
N ILE A 38 3.91 -2.33 -12.90
CA ILE A 38 5.34 -2.16 -12.65
C ILE A 38 5.81 -0.89 -13.36
N ILE A 39 6.58 -0.05 -12.67
CA ILE A 39 7.15 1.20 -13.18
C ILE A 39 8.66 1.08 -13.14
N THR A 40 9.31 1.31 -14.28
CA THR A 40 10.78 1.39 -14.38
C THR A 40 11.19 2.79 -14.80
N PHE A 41 12.06 3.42 -14.02
CA PHE A 41 12.64 4.72 -14.38
C PHE A 41 13.80 4.51 -15.35
N THR A 42 13.81 5.29 -16.42
CA THR A 42 14.91 5.30 -17.40
C THR A 42 15.39 6.72 -17.61
N ILE A 43 16.69 6.88 -17.88
CA ILE A 43 17.27 8.17 -18.22
C ILE A 43 16.86 8.50 -19.66
N SER A 44 16.14 9.61 -19.85
CA SER A 44 15.79 10.08 -21.18
C SER A 44 17.00 10.69 -21.87
N SER A 45 17.23 10.34 -23.15
CA SER A 45 18.30 10.93 -23.97
C SER A 45 18.12 12.43 -24.22
N SER A 46 16.91 12.97 -24.04
CA SER A 46 16.57 14.38 -24.29
C SER A 46 16.78 15.32 -23.09
N LYS A 47 16.88 14.78 -21.87
CA LYS A 47 17.19 15.53 -20.65
C LYS A 47 17.93 14.61 -19.68
N ILE A 48 19.16 14.99 -19.34
CA ILE A 48 19.98 14.29 -18.34
C ILE A 48 19.43 14.61 -16.94
N LEU A 49 18.26 14.08 -16.62
CA LEU A 49 17.75 14.04 -15.26
C LEU A 49 18.13 12.67 -14.68
N PRO A 50 18.79 12.64 -13.50
CA PRO A 50 19.09 11.37 -12.85
C PRO A 50 17.80 10.68 -12.47
N VAL A 51 17.81 9.34 -12.46
CA VAL A 51 16.73 8.55 -11.88
C VAL A 51 16.53 8.95 -10.40
N PRO A 52 15.29 8.97 -9.90
CA PRO A 52 15.03 9.33 -8.52
C PRO A 52 15.72 8.35 -7.57
N LEU A 53 16.47 8.88 -6.59
CA LEU A 53 17.14 8.03 -5.60
C LEU A 53 16.09 7.23 -4.80
N PRO A 54 16.28 5.90 -4.61
CA PRO A 54 15.32 5.05 -3.91
C PRO A 54 14.92 5.57 -2.51
N LYS A 55 15.86 6.22 -1.80
CA LYS A 55 15.61 6.82 -0.48
C LYS A 55 14.49 7.86 -0.47
N TYR A 56 14.36 8.66 -1.53
CA TYR A 56 13.32 9.69 -1.59
C TYR A 56 11.95 9.08 -1.90
N LEU A 57 11.92 8.03 -2.73
CA LEU A 57 10.71 7.26 -2.99
C LEU A 57 10.24 6.54 -1.71
N ALA A 58 11.16 6.01 -0.90
CA ALA A 58 10.84 5.39 0.37
C ALA A 58 10.20 6.39 1.36
N ILE A 59 10.72 7.62 1.44
CA ILE A 59 10.14 8.69 2.27
C ILE A 59 8.72 9.02 1.80
N GLN A 60 8.53 9.24 0.49
CA GLN A 60 7.20 9.53 -0.07
C GLN A 60 6.21 8.38 0.17
N ALA A 61 6.67 7.14 0.06
CA ALA A 61 5.86 5.96 0.34
C ALA A 61 5.44 5.90 1.81
N GLY A 62 6.36 6.19 2.74
CA GLY A 62 6.06 6.30 4.17
C GLY A 62 5.00 7.37 4.44
N CYS A 63 5.19 8.58 3.92
CA CYS A 63 4.22 9.68 4.05
C CYS A 63 2.85 9.32 3.48
N SER A 64 2.80 8.69 2.30
CA SER A 64 1.54 8.24 1.69
C SER A 64 0.82 7.21 2.55
N LYS A 65 1.54 6.19 3.03
CA LYS A 65 0.97 5.17 3.91
C LYS A 65 0.40 5.81 5.18
N VAL A 66 1.16 6.70 5.83
CA VAL A 66 0.69 7.43 7.02
C VAL A 66 -0.54 8.27 6.70
N ALA A 67 -0.50 9.09 5.65
CA ALA A 67 -1.63 9.95 5.27
C ALA A 67 -2.92 9.17 5.02
N HIS A 68 -2.83 7.98 4.42
CA HIS A 68 -3.97 7.11 4.20
C HIS A 68 -4.46 6.41 5.48
N LEU A 69 -3.56 6.09 6.41
CA LEU A 69 -3.92 5.46 7.69
C LEU A 69 -4.43 6.46 8.73
N SER A 70 -3.99 7.73 8.68
CA SER A 70 -4.37 8.78 9.63
C SER A 70 -5.86 9.14 9.61
N GLY A 71 -6.64 8.68 8.62
CA GLY A 71 -8.10 8.75 8.59
C GLY A 71 -8.81 7.39 8.61
N ALA A 72 -8.07 6.27 8.69
CA ALA A 72 -8.60 4.91 8.65
C ALA A 72 -8.64 4.22 10.04
N ARG A 73 -8.13 4.90 11.08
CA ARG A 73 -8.00 4.36 12.44
C ARG A 73 -9.30 3.77 12.98
N GLU A 74 -10.43 4.45 12.74
CA GLU A 74 -11.77 4.02 13.20
C GLU A 74 -12.23 2.69 12.59
N HIS A 75 -11.67 2.27 11.45
CA HIS A 75 -12.02 0.99 10.81
C HIS A 75 -11.01 -0.13 11.14
N ILE A 76 -9.75 0.22 11.40
CA ILE A 76 -8.69 -0.74 11.75
C ILE A 76 -8.94 -1.32 13.15
N ASP A 77 -9.40 -0.50 14.10
CA ASP A 77 -9.73 -0.96 15.45
C ASP A 77 -10.89 -1.98 15.47
N GLN A 78 -11.81 -1.92 14.49
CA GLN A 78 -12.92 -2.89 14.35
C GLN A 78 -12.45 -4.24 13.75
N VAL A 79 -11.46 -4.23 12.85
CA VAL A 79 -10.91 -5.46 12.24
C VAL A 79 -9.93 -6.16 13.17
N ILE A 80 -9.21 -5.41 14.02
CA ILE A 80 -8.32 -5.98 15.04
C ILE A 80 -9.10 -6.50 16.26
N GLN A 81 -10.34 -6.03 16.46
CA GLN A 81 -11.29 -6.54 17.46
C GLN A 81 -12.20 -7.67 16.93
N GLU A 82 -11.67 -8.60 16.13
CA GLU A 82 -12.22 -9.96 16.10
C GLU A 82 -11.40 -10.85 17.04
N PRO A 83 -11.59 -10.79 18.38
CA PRO A 83 -11.20 -11.91 19.22
C PRO A 83 -12.12 -13.08 18.85
N GLY A 84 -11.50 -14.23 18.57
CA GLY A 84 -12.16 -15.39 18.00
C GLY A 84 -13.56 -15.65 18.55
N ASN A 85 -14.54 -15.64 17.65
CA ASN A 85 -15.74 -16.43 17.84
C ASN A 85 -15.37 -17.91 17.65
N THR A 86 -14.46 -18.40 18.50
CA THR A 86 -14.28 -19.82 18.74
C THR A 86 -15.57 -20.26 19.36
N GLN A 87 -16.47 -20.76 18.52
CA GLN A 87 -17.66 -21.49 18.92
C GLN A 87 -17.19 -22.71 19.72
N VAL A 88 -16.95 -22.52 21.02
CA VAL A 88 -16.83 -23.62 21.97
C VAL A 88 -18.22 -24.24 22.04
N LEU A 89 -18.36 -25.41 21.40
CA LEU A 89 -19.51 -26.28 21.55
C LEU A 89 -19.76 -26.51 23.04
N SER A 90 -20.83 -25.90 23.56
CA SER A 90 -21.35 -26.18 24.89
C SER A 90 -21.70 -27.65 25.00
N GLN A 91 -20.96 -28.33 25.86
CA GLN A 91 -21.35 -29.41 26.76
C GLN A 91 -22.78 -29.95 26.58
N ASP A 92 -22.92 -31.01 25.77
CA ASP A 92 -24.09 -31.87 25.82
C ASP A 92 -24.08 -32.65 27.14
N GLY A 93 -24.75 -32.10 28.14
CA GLY A 93 -25.23 -32.85 29.29
C GLY A 93 -26.51 -33.59 28.89
N THR A 94 -26.43 -34.90 28.72
CA THR A 94 -27.61 -35.78 28.78
C THR A 94 -27.28 -37.00 29.63
N SER A 95 -28.03 -37.12 30.74
CA SER A 95 -28.31 -38.23 31.68
C SER A 95 -27.36 -39.42 31.80
#